data_AF-A0A7M7M1A1-F1
#
_entry.id   AF-A0A7M7M1A1-F1
#
_cell.length_a   1.000
_cell.length_b   1.000
_cell.length_c   1.000
_cell.angle_alpha   90.00
_cell.angle_beta   90.00
_cell.angle_gamma   90.00
#
_symmetry.space_group_name_H-M   'P 1'
#
loop_
_entity.id
_entity.type
_entity.pdbx_description
1 polymer ?
#
loop_
_entity_poly.entity_id
_entity_poly.type
_entity_poly.pdbx_seq_one_letter_code
_entity_poly.pdbx_strand_id
1 'polypeptide(L)'
;MDSIEKVINLLHKRRTIREEQFTIEEKKQITEYSNLINTLQAIKDERNTYKESIVKNLQSLTMHKHSIYKLIYNAENISGLPVSHDYHRQAIMFLSEGIDFINKLQDIFKNFDNIDKKNNINSMNMLHDIIFCTKSIGNELCKVKSLISDIKTLQKNTEILQEYYLVNDDEDIKI
;
A
#
# COMPACT_ATOMS: atom_id res chain seq x y z
N MET A 1 -48.65 -20.94 1.15
CA MET A 1 -47.43 -21.38 0.45
C MET A 1 -46.89 -20.31 -0.49
N ASP A 2 -47.69 -19.74 -1.39
CA ASP A 2 -47.27 -18.71 -2.37
C ASP A 2 -46.53 -17.46 -1.84
N SER A 3 -46.83 -16.98 -0.64
CA SER A 3 -46.14 -15.78 -0.11
C SER A 3 -44.73 -16.10 0.39
N ILE A 4 -44.49 -17.31 0.89
CA ILE A 4 -43.20 -17.76 1.40
C ILE A 4 -42.24 -18.01 0.24
N GLU A 5 -42.71 -18.64 -0.83
CA GLU A 5 -41.98 -18.86 -2.08
C GLU A 5 -41.46 -17.54 -2.69
N LYS A 6 -42.31 -16.51 -2.70
CA LYS A 6 -41.94 -15.17 -3.19
C LYS A 6 -40.86 -14.52 -2.35
N VAL A 7 -40.92 -14.67 -1.03
CA VAL A 7 -39.89 -14.14 -0.12
C VAL A 7 -38.56 -14.88 -0.31
N ILE A 8 -38.58 -16.20 -0.46
CA ILE A 8 -37.38 -17.01 -0.74
C ILE A 8 -36.72 -16.56 -2.05
N ASN A 9 -37.50 -16.38 -3.12
CA ASN A 9 -37.00 -15.89 -4.40
C ASN A 9 -36.39 -14.48 -4.32
N LEU A 10 -37.02 -13.58 -3.56
CA LEU A 10 -36.47 -12.23 -3.33
C LEU A 10 -35.15 -12.28 -2.54
N LEU A 11 -35.04 -13.16 -1.54
CA LEU A 11 -33.81 -13.34 -0.77
C LEU A 11 -32.67 -13.90 -1.62
N HIS A 12 -32.95 -14.89 -2.46
CA HIS A 12 -31.98 -15.43 -3.42
C HIS A 12 -31.51 -14.34 -4.39
N LYS A 13 -32.44 -13.60 -5.00
CA LYS A 13 -32.09 -12.51 -5.92
C LYS A 13 -31.25 -11.42 -5.24
N ARG A 14 -31.60 -11.07 -3.99
CA ARG A 14 -30.83 -10.10 -3.20
C ARG A 14 -29.43 -10.61 -2.88
N ARG A 15 -29.26 -11.91 -2.62
CA ARG A 15 -27.96 -12.53 -2.38
C ARG A 15 -27.09 -12.46 -3.63
N THR A 16 -27.62 -12.84 -4.79
CA THR A 16 -26.88 -12.83 -6.07
C THR A 16 -26.38 -11.42 -6.40
N ILE A 17 -27.25 -10.41 -6.30
CA ILE A 17 -26.87 -9.01 -6.56
C ILE A 17 -25.72 -8.57 -5.64
N ARG A 18 -25.76 -9.00 -4.37
CA ARG A 18 -24.75 -8.60 -3.39
C ARG A 18 -23.41 -9.29 -3.64
N GLU A 19 -23.43 -10.56 -4.05
CA GLU A 19 -22.23 -11.31 -4.43
C GLU A 19 -21.58 -10.72 -5.71
N GLU A 20 -22.38 -10.33 -6.70
CA GLU A 20 -21.89 -9.62 -7.89
C GLU A 20 -21.29 -8.26 -7.54
N GLN A 21 -21.96 -7.45 -6.70
CA GLN A 21 -21.41 -6.16 -6.25
C GLN A 21 -20.09 -6.33 -5.51
N PHE A 22 -20.00 -7.32 -4.62
CA PHE A 22 -18.77 -7.59 -3.87
C PHE A 22 -17.61 -7.96 -4.79
N THR A 23 -17.83 -8.85 -5.76
CA THR A 23 -16.79 -9.26 -6.72
C THR A 23 -16.35 -8.13 -7.65
N ILE A 24 -17.25 -7.21 -8.00
CA ILE A 24 -16.90 -6.00 -8.76
C ILE A 24 -16.00 -5.07 -7.92
N GLU A 25 -16.39 -4.80 -6.68
CA GLU A 25 -15.65 -3.91 -5.79
C GLU A 25 -14.25 -4.48 -5.45
N GLU A 26 -14.17 -5.79 -5.22
CA GLU A 26 -12.91 -6.50 -4.96
C GLU A 26 -11.96 -6.41 -6.16
N LYS A 27 -12.45 -6.66 -7.38
CA LYS A 27 -11.65 -6.49 -8.61
C LYS A 27 -11.16 -5.06 -8.79
N LYS A 28 -11.99 -4.07 -8.47
CA LYS A 28 -11.62 -2.66 -8.55
C LYS A 28 -10.50 -2.33 -7.57
N GLN A 29 -10.62 -2.75 -6.32
CA GLN A 29 -9.57 -2.55 -5.30
C GLN A 29 -8.25 -3.23 -5.69
N ILE A 30 -8.29 -4.47 -6.18
CA ILE A 30 -7.09 -5.19 -6.62
C ILE A 30 -6.40 -4.41 -7.75
N THR A 31 -7.18 -3.89 -8.70
CA THR A 31 -6.64 -3.12 -9.83
C THR A 31 -6.01 -1.80 -9.37
N GLU A 32 -6.69 -1.06 -8.49
CA GLU A 32 -6.16 0.17 -7.92
C GLU A 32 -4.86 -0.06 -7.14
N TYR A 33 -4.83 -1.10 -6.32
CA TYR A 33 -3.66 -1.45 -5.52
C TYR A 33 -2.47 -1.90 -6.40
N SER A 34 -2.75 -2.67 -7.46
CA SER A 34 -1.73 -3.07 -8.44
C SER A 34 -1.13 -1.85 -9.15
N ASN A 35 -1.97 -0.91 -9.59
CA ASN A 35 -1.52 0.32 -10.22
C ASN A 35 -0.68 1.18 -9.27
N LEU A 36 -1.07 1.27 -8.00
CA LEU A 36 -0.32 2.01 -6.99
C LEU A 36 1.07 1.39 -6.75
N ILE A 37 1.14 0.07 -6.61
CA ILE A 37 2.42 -0.66 -6.45
C ILE A 37 3.33 -0.41 -7.66
N ASN A 38 2.80 -0.52 -8.87
CA ASN A 38 3.57 -0.30 -10.09
C ASN A 38 4.12 1.14 -10.16
N THR A 39 3.30 2.12 -9.78
CA THR A 39 3.70 3.53 -9.74
C THR A 39 4.80 3.77 -8.71
N LEU A 40 4.65 3.21 -7.51
CA LEU A 40 5.67 3.30 -6.45
C LEU A 40 6.99 2.66 -6.87
N GLN A 41 6.92 1.52 -7.55
CA GLN A 41 8.10 0.83 -8.06
C GLN A 41 8.81 1.66 -9.13
N ALA A 42 8.06 2.24 -10.09
CA ALA A 42 8.63 3.11 -11.12
C ALA A 42 9.35 4.34 -10.51
N ILE A 43 8.73 5.01 -9.54
CA ILE A 43 9.33 6.16 -8.83
C ILE A 43 10.62 5.73 -8.10
N LYS A 44 10.61 4.56 -7.46
CA LYS A 44 11.78 4.03 -6.76
C LYS A 44 12.93 3.76 -7.73
N ASP A 45 12.63 3.20 -8.89
CA ASP A 45 13.64 2.87 -9.90
C ASP A 45 14.24 4.16 -10.50
N GLU A 46 13.40 5.13 -10.85
CA GLU A 46 13.84 6.45 -11.34
C GLU A 46 14.73 7.17 -10.31
N ARG A 47 14.33 7.17 -9.04
CA ARG A 47 15.14 7.70 -7.94
C ARG A 47 16.52 7.03 -7.87
N ASN A 48 16.58 5.71 -8.03
CA ASN A 48 17.85 4.98 -8.00
C ASN A 48 18.74 5.36 -9.19
N THR A 49 18.18 5.51 -10.38
CA THR A 49 18.91 6.00 -11.55
C THR A 49 19.51 7.39 -11.31
N TYR A 50 18.74 8.32 -10.76
CA TYR A 50 19.26 9.65 -10.42
C TYR A 50 20.35 9.59 -9.37
N LYS A 51 20.18 8.78 -8.32
CA LYS A 51 21.19 8.57 -7.29
C LYS A 51 22.50 8.07 -7.89
N GLU A 52 22.45 7.07 -8.75
CA GLU A 52 23.65 6.55 -9.43
C GLU A 52 24.33 7.60 -10.30
N SER A 53 23.54 8.38 -11.04
CA SER A 53 24.08 9.47 -11.87
C SER A 53 24.77 10.54 -11.02
N ILE A 54 24.15 10.96 -9.90
CA ILE A 54 24.75 11.93 -8.98
C ILE A 54 26.06 11.37 -8.40
N VAL A 55 26.05 10.12 -7.95
CA VAL A 55 27.26 9.47 -7.39
C VAL A 55 28.39 9.43 -8.41
N LYS A 56 28.11 9.02 -9.67
CA LYS A 56 29.12 9.00 -10.74
C LYS A 56 29.69 10.40 -11.02
N ASN A 57 28.84 11.42 -11.09
CA ASN A 57 29.27 12.79 -11.32
C ASN A 57 30.15 13.32 -10.17
N LEU A 58 29.77 13.04 -8.92
CA LEU A 58 30.57 13.43 -7.74
C LEU A 58 31.91 12.68 -7.69
N GLN A 59 31.94 11.39 -8.06
CA GLN A 59 33.17 10.63 -8.16
C GLN A 59 34.11 11.20 -9.24
N SER A 60 33.57 11.55 -10.41
CA SER A 60 34.35 12.20 -11.48
C SER A 60 34.93 13.54 -11.01
N LEU A 61 34.11 14.38 -10.35
CA LEU A 61 34.58 15.65 -9.78
C LEU A 61 35.69 15.43 -8.74
N THR A 62 35.54 14.41 -7.90
CA THR A 62 36.53 14.05 -6.88
C THR A 62 37.84 13.58 -7.51
N MET A 63 37.77 12.74 -8.55
CA MET A 63 38.94 12.26 -9.29
C MET A 63 39.72 13.42 -9.92
N HIS A 64 39.01 14.41 -10.46
CA HIS A 64 39.63 15.58 -11.09
C HIS A 64 39.91 16.73 -10.13
N LYS A 65 39.65 16.59 -8.83
CA LYS A 65 39.79 17.66 -7.82
C LYS A 65 41.17 18.33 -7.87
N HIS A 66 42.26 17.55 -7.86
CA HIS A 66 43.61 18.11 -7.88
C HIS A 66 43.96 18.77 -9.21
N SER A 67 43.49 18.22 -10.33
CA SER A 67 43.65 18.85 -11.64
C SER A 67 42.91 20.19 -11.70
N ILE A 68 41.66 20.23 -11.25
CA ILE A 68 40.85 21.46 -11.15
C ILE A 68 41.54 22.47 -10.22
N TYR A 69 41.98 22.04 -9.04
CA TYR A 69 42.68 22.90 -8.08
C TYR A 69 43.97 23.48 -8.68
N LYS A 70 44.79 22.66 -9.33
CA LYS A 70 46.02 23.11 -9.99
C LYS A 70 45.73 24.09 -11.13
N LEU A 71 44.65 23.88 -11.87
CA LEU A 71 44.23 24.75 -12.97
C LEU A 71 43.78 26.13 -12.45
N ILE A 72 43.05 26.16 -11.33
CA ILE A 72 42.62 27.40 -10.66
C ILE A 72 43.82 28.12 -10.03
N TYR A 73 44.66 27.41 -9.26
CA TYR A 73 45.82 27.97 -8.58
C TYR A 73 46.87 28.52 -9.55
N ASN A 74 47.10 27.82 -10.67
CA ASN A 74 47.99 28.33 -11.72
C ASN A 74 47.38 29.48 -12.53
N ALA A 75 46.06 29.69 -12.45
CA ALA A 75 45.36 30.79 -13.12
C ALA A 75 45.37 32.10 -12.31
N GLU A 76 45.70 32.08 -11.00
CA GLU A 76 45.82 33.31 -10.19
C GLU A 76 46.87 34.30 -10.73
N ASN A 77 47.86 33.84 -11.51
CA ASN A 77 48.89 34.66 -12.13
C ASN A 77 48.72 34.87 -13.65
N ILE A 78 47.60 34.42 -14.24
CA ILE A 78 47.35 34.53 -15.68
C ILE A 78 46.13 35.44 -15.87
N SER A 79 46.32 36.58 -16.54
CA SER A 79 45.22 37.43 -16.96
C SER A 79 44.29 36.65 -17.90
N GLY A 80 43.20 36.12 -17.32
CA GLY A 80 42.05 35.53 -18.00
C GLY A 80 42.36 34.45 -19.02
N LEU A 81 42.19 33.17 -18.64
CA LEU A 81 41.95 32.13 -19.64
C LEU A 81 40.71 32.55 -20.46
N PRO A 82 40.75 32.50 -21.81
CA PRO A 82 39.60 32.84 -22.63
C PRO A 82 38.56 31.72 -22.50
N VAL A 83 37.76 31.80 -21.45
CA VAL A 83 36.58 30.96 -21.25
C VAL A 83 35.43 31.68 -21.92
N SER A 84 34.73 30.98 -22.82
CA SER A 84 33.51 31.52 -23.43
C SER A 84 32.55 32.02 -22.35
N HIS A 85 31.92 33.18 -22.58
CA HIS A 85 30.93 33.75 -21.69
C HIS A 85 29.81 32.75 -21.32
N ASP A 86 29.46 31.86 -22.26
CA ASP A 86 28.45 30.82 -22.04
C ASP A 86 28.89 29.80 -21.00
N TYR A 87 30.14 29.32 -21.08
CA TYR A 87 30.68 28.37 -20.11
C TYR A 87 30.83 29.01 -18.72
N HIS A 88 31.24 30.27 -18.66
CA HIS A 88 31.31 31.00 -17.41
C HIS A 88 29.93 31.16 -16.76
N ARG A 89 28.92 31.54 -17.56
CA ARG A 89 27.53 31.66 -17.10
C ARG A 89 26.97 30.32 -16.62
N GLN A 90 27.20 29.24 -17.37
CA GLN A 90 26.74 27.89 -16.99
C GLN A 90 27.38 27.42 -15.68
N ALA A 91 28.68 27.68 -15.48
CA ALA A 91 29.38 27.31 -14.25
C ALA A 91 28.85 28.09 -13.03
N ILE A 92 28.64 29.40 -13.17
CA ILE A 92 28.03 30.22 -12.12
C ILE A 92 26.63 29.72 -11.80
N MET A 93 25.82 29.44 -12.82
CA MET A 93 24.45 28.94 -12.66
C MET A 93 24.44 27.60 -11.93
N PHE A 94 25.25 26.64 -12.35
CA PHE A 94 25.36 25.33 -11.71
C PHE A 94 25.79 25.43 -10.24
N LEU A 95 26.79 26.26 -9.92
CA LEU A 95 27.24 26.45 -8.55
C LEU A 95 26.17 27.13 -7.70
N SER A 96 25.51 28.18 -8.23
CA SER A 96 24.45 28.89 -7.53
C SER A 96 23.25 27.98 -7.25
N GLU A 97 22.79 27.23 -8.25
CA GLU A 97 21.69 26.27 -8.13
C GLU A 97 22.05 25.11 -7.20
N GLY A 98 23.29 24.63 -7.25
CA GLY A 98 23.80 23.59 -6.35
C GLY A 98 23.85 24.05 -4.90
N ILE A 99 24.30 25.28 -4.63
CA ILE A 99 24.30 25.89 -3.29
C ILE A 99 22.85 26.05 -2.81
N ASP A 100 21.96 26.57 -3.65
CA ASP A 100 20.53 26.70 -3.33
C ASP A 100 19.89 25.34 -3.02
N PHE A 101 20.22 24.30 -3.79
CA PHE A 101 19.76 22.94 -3.55
C PHE A 101 20.24 22.41 -2.19
N ILE A 102 21.52 22.57 -1.86
CA ILE A 102 22.09 22.14 -0.56
C ILE A 102 21.44 22.90 0.60
N ASN A 103 21.25 24.21 0.45
CA ASN A 103 20.60 25.04 1.49
C ASN A 103 19.13 24.64 1.68
N LYS A 104 18.39 24.39 0.60
CA LYS A 104 17.01 23.89 0.65
C LYS A 104 16.92 22.50 1.28
N LEU A 105 17.91 21.63 1.08
CA LEU A 105 17.95 20.34 1.78
C LEU A 105 18.02 20.54 3.30
N GLN A 106 18.82 21.49 3.79
CA GLN A 106 18.92 21.78 5.21
C GLN A 106 17.58 22.27 5.79
N ASP A 107 16.82 23.06 5.04
CA ASP A 107 15.47 23.49 5.42
C ASP A 107 14.44 22.35 5.34
N ILE A 108 14.57 21.43 4.38
CA ILE A 108 13.76 20.20 4.31
C ILE A 108 14.01 19.35 5.55
N PHE A 109 15.26 19.12 5.96
CA PHE A 109 15.57 18.34 7.17
C PHE A 109 15.05 19.02 8.44
N LYS A 110 15.18 20.35 8.58
CA LYS A 110 14.58 21.11 9.68
C LYS A 110 13.05 21.03 9.70
N ASN A 111 12.41 20.96 8.54
CA ASN A 111 10.98 20.79 8.42
C ASN A 111 10.54 19.37 8.76
N PHE A 112 11.31 18.34 8.38
CA PHE A 112 11.06 16.96 8.81
C PHE A 112 11.09 16.82 10.34
N ASP A 113 12.11 17.37 11.01
CA ASP A 113 12.21 17.37 12.48
C ASP A 113 11.05 18.10 13.18
N ASN A 114 10.42 19.08 12.51
CA ASN A 114 9.27 19.82 13.03
C ASN A 114 7.92 19.20 12.64
N ILE A 115 7.84 18.45 11.54
CA ILE A 115 6.63 17.74 11.09
C ILE A 115 6.34 16.54 12.01
N ASP A 116 7.37 15.87 12.52
CA ASP A 116 7.23 14.80 13.53
C ASP A 116 6.54 15.29 14.82
N LYS A 117 6.63 16.59 15.13
CA LYS A 117 5.93 17.19 16.28
C LYS A 117 4.48 17.60 16.00
N LYS A 118 4.11 17.87 14.74
CA LYS A 118 2.81 18.48 14.40
C LYS A 118 1.82 17.49 13.77
N ASN A 119 2.31 16.49 13.04
CA ASN A 119 1.51 15.45 12.41
C ASN A 119 1.97 14.06 12.88
N ASN A 120 2.06 13.87 14.20
CA ASN A 120 2.22 12.54 14.78
C ASN A 120 0.97 11.70 14.48
N ILE A 121 0.83 11.22 13.25
CA ILE A 121 0.11 10.00 12.96
C ILE A 121 0.90 8.95 13.73
N ASN A 122 0.51 8.76 14.98
CA ASN A 122 1.17 7.87 15.89
C ASN A 122 1.08 6.47 15.29
N SER A 123 2.12 6.05 14.60
CA SER A 123 2.22 4.76 13.94
C SER A 123 1.96 3.63 14.92
N MET A 124 2.24 3.85 16.21
CA MET A 124 1.87 2.98 17.30
C MET A 124 0.35 2.86 17.51
N ASN A 125 -0.39 3.97 17.42
CA ASN A 125 -1.86 3.94 17.48
C ASN A 125 -2.43 3.22 16.26
N MET A 126 -1.89 3.48 15.07
CA MET A 126 -2.35 2.81 13.85
C MET A 126 -2.07 1.30 13.89
N LEU A 127 -0.90 0.90 14.39
CA LEU A 127 -0.55 -0.51 14.64
C LEU A 127 -1.50 -1.13 15.68
N HIS A 128 -1.80 -0.41 16.76
CA HIS A 128 -2.72 -0.85 17.79
C HIS A 128 -4.14 -1.06 17.23
N ASP A 129 -4.62 -0.14 16.40
CA ASP A 129 -5.93 -0.22 15.75
C ASP A 129 -5.98 -1.42 14.78
N ILE A 130 -4.92 -1.65 13.99
CA ILE A 130 -4.82 -2.82 13.11
C ILE A 130 -4.86 -4.12 13.93
N ILE A 131 -4.10 -4.20 15.03
CA ILE A 131 -4.09 -5.38 15.91
C ILE A 131 -5.48 -5.60 16.53
N PHE A 132 -6.12 -4.54 17.01
CA PHE A 132 -7.45 -4.60 17.62
C PHE A 132 -8.50 -5.05 16.61
N CYS A 133 -8.55 -4.45 15.42
CA CYS A 133 -9.45 -4.85 14.34
C CYS A 133 -9.22 -6.31 13.92
N THR A 134 -7.97 -6.73 13.76
CA THR A 134 -7.62 -8.12 13.40
C THR A 134 -8.14 -9.10 14.46
N LYS A 135 -7.96 -8.77 15.74
CA LYS A 135 -8.45 -9.61 16.85
C LYS A 135 -9.97 -9.64 16.93
N SER A 136 -10.64 -8.51 16.69
CA SER A 136 -12.10 -8.41 16.64
C SER A 136 -12.68 -9.28 15.52
N ILE A 137 -12.13 -9.17 14.30
CA ILE A 137 -12.51 -9.99 13.15
C ILE A 137 -12.26 -11.47 13.44
N GLY A 138 -11.11 -11.82 14.03
CA GLY A 138 -10.79 -13.20 14.41
C GLY A 138 -11.81 -13.79 15.39
N ASN A 139 -12.25 -13.00 16.38
CA ASN A 139 -13.28 -13.42 17.33
C ASN A 139 -14.64 -13.63 16.66
N GLU A 140 -15.06 -12.71 15.78
CA GLU A 140 -16.32 -12.87 15.02
C GLU A 140 -16.26 -14.09 14.09
N LEU A 141 -15.12 -14.32 13.43
CA LEU A 141 -14.93 -15.51 12.60
C LEU A 141 -15.05 -16.81 13.40
N CYS A 142 -14.49 -16.85 14.62
CA CYS A 142 -14.68 -17.96 15.54
C CYS A 142 -16.15 -18.19 15.89
N LYS A 143 -16.90 -17.12 16.20
CA LYS A 143 -18.35 -17.22 16.47
C LYS A 143 -19.13 -17.76 15.28
N VAL A 144 -18.85 -17.25 14.08
CA VAL A 144 -19.47 -17.72 12.83
C VAL A 144 -19.17 -19.21 12.61
N LYS A 145 -17.92 -19.63 12.85
CA LYS A 145 -17.52 -21.04 12.74
C LYS A 145 -18.28 -21.94 13.73
N SER A 146 -18.46 -21.50 14.98
CA SER A 146 -19.28 -22.20 15.97
C SER A 146 -20.73 -22.30 15.53
N LEU A 147 -21.35 -21.20 15.10
CA LEU A 147 -22.74 -21.20 14.61
C LEU A 147 -22.94 -22.15 13.43
N ILE A 148 -21.99 -22.22 12.49
CA ILE A 148 -22.03 -23.18 11.38
C ILE A 148 -21.98 -24.62 11.90
N SER A 149 -21.16 -24.90 12.92
CA SER A 149 -21.10 -26.23 13.54
C SER A 149 -22.40 -26.61 14.23
N ASP A 150 -23.03 -25.65 14.92
CA ASP A 150 -24.31 -25.86 15.60
C ASP A 150 -25.43 -26.13 14.60
N ILE A 151 -25.48 -25.37 13.50
CA ILE A 151 -26.43 -25.59 12.40
C ILE A 151 -26.25 -26.98 11.78
N LYS A 152 -25.00 -27.41 11.54
CA LYS A 152 -24.72 -28.77 11.02
C LYS A 152 -25.17 -29.87 11.99
N THR A 153 -25.00 -29.64 13.29
CA THR A 153 -25.47 -30.58 14.32
C THR A 153 -27.00 -30.64 14.33
N LEU A 154 -27.67 -29.50 14.26
CA LEU A 154 -29.13 -29.42 14.19
C LEU A 154 -29.66 -30.11 12.94
N GLN A 155 -29.01 -29.92 11.79
CA GLN A 155 -29.36 -30.59 10.55
C GLN A 155 -29.30 -32.12 10.71
N LYS A 156 -28.20 -32.67 11.23
CA LYS A 156 -28.07 -34.10 11.50
C LYS A 156 -29.14 -34.64 12.45
N ASN A 157 -29.42 -33.91 13.53
CA ASN A 157 -30.45 -34.31 14.48
C ASN A 157 -31.85 -34.31 13.84
N THR A 158 -32.11 -33.37 12.93
CA THR A 158 -33.36 -33.31 12.16
C THR A 158 -33.47 -34.49 11.19
N GLU A 159 -32.38 -34.83 10.49
CA GLU A 159 -32.31 -36.00 9.60
C GLU A 159 -32.60 -37.30 10.38
N ILE A 160 -31.99 -37.47 11.57
CA ILE A 160 -32.24 -38.63 12.46
C ILE A 160 -33.71 -38.67 12.92
N LEU A 161 -34.28 -37.54 13.37
CA LEU A 161 -35.68 -37.48 13.78
C LEU A 161 -36.64 -37.80 12.63
N GLN A 162 -36.30 -37.39 11.41
CA GLN A 162 -37.07 -37.68 10.21
C GLN A 162 -37.01 -39.17 9.86
N GLU A 163 -35.87 -39.82 10.06
CA GLU A 163 -35.70 -41.28 9.91
C GLU A 163 -36.52 -42.06 10.96
N TYR A 164 -36.53 -41.64 12.23
CA TYR A 164 -37.37 -42.25 13.28
C TYR A 164 -38.88 -42.10 13.02
N TYR A 165 -39.32 -40.99 12.42
CA TYR A 165 -40.72 -40.81 12.03
C TYR A 165 -41.12 -41.74 10.89
N LEU A 166 -40.22 -42.00 9.93
CA LEU A 166 -40.47 -42.89 8.80
C LEU A 166 -40.43 -44.38 9.19
N VAL A 167 -39.66 -44.76 10.22
CA VAL A 167 -39.56 -46.16 10.69
C VAL A 167 -40.74 -46.57 11.59
N ASN A 168 -41.39 -45.62 12.28
CA ASN A 168 -42.52 -45.92 13.17
C ASN A 168 -43.91 -45.96 12.48
N ASP A 169 -44.03 -45.53 11.22
CA ASP A 169 -45.30 -45.61 10.48
C ASP A 169 -45.60 -47.02 9.93
N ASP A 170 -44.63 -47.94 9.96
CA ASP A 170 -44.79 -49.32 9.45
C ASP A 170 -45.06 -50.39 10.53
N GLU A 171 -44.98 -50.08 11.83
CA GLU A 171 -45.20 -51.08 12.90
C GLU A 171 -46.53 -50.98 13.69
N ASP A 172 -47.33 -49.92 13.50
CA ASP A 172 -48.57 -49.71 14.28
C ASP A 172 -49.89 -49.88 13.49
N ILE A 173 -49.96 -50.85 12.57
CA ILE A 173 -51.25 -51.40 12.09
C ILE A 173 -51.22 -52.94 12.08
N LYS A 174 -51.42 -53.54 13.26
CA LYS A 174 -52.09 -54.84 13.40
C LYS A 174 -53.02 -54.83 14.62
N ILE A 175 -54.28 -54.46 14.36
CA ILE A 175 -55.46 -54.97 15.09
C ILE A 175 -56.11 -56.00 14.17
#